data_AF-A0A1G9AFE9-F1
#
_entry.id   AF-A0A1G9AFE9-F1
#
_cell.length_a   1.000
_cell.length_b   1.000
_cell.length_c   1.000
_cell.angle_alpha   90.00
_cell.angle_beta   90.00
_cell.angle_gamma   90.00
#
_symmetry.space_group_name_H-M   'P 1'
#
loop_
_entity.id
_entity.type
_entity.pdbx_description
1 polymer ?
#
loop_
_entity_poly.entity_id
_entity_poly.type
_entity_poly.pdbx_seq_one_letter_code
_entity_poly.pdbx_strand_id
1 'polypeptide(L)'
;MTTVGVLTGGGDCPGLNAVIRAVVRTGAKYGFDTLGIRDGWLGLIVGDVEPLTDYSVTGILPKGGTILGTSRTNPFKSEADVQRLRDNIRKFGIDAIVAIGGEDTLGVANKLSQMGIPVVGVPKTIDNDVGGTDYTFGFDTAVATVTEAIDRLHTTAESHHRIMVVEVMGRHAGWIATMAGIAGGADEILIPEIPFDLDEVTHHLRARYERGKKFSIVVVAEGAQPKEMEGAITRSGRTDEFGHVTLGGVGNYLRDELEKRLDMEVRVTVLGHVQRGGSPTAHDRVLATRFGVAAANLIKEKDFGKMVALRGDDIVAVPIEEAVANLKTVDMDLYKIASIFYGG
;
A
#
# COMPACT_ATOMS: atom_id res chain seq x y z
N MET A 1 3.74 20.61 28.35
CA MET A 1 3.32 20.68 26.93
C MET A 1 3.71 19.35 26.32
N THR A 2 2.81 18.68 25.58
CA THR A 2 3.11 17.35 25.03
C THR A 2 3.80 17.51 23.68
N THR A 3 4.98 16.91 23.52
CA THR A 3 5.72 16.90 22.26
C THR A 3 5.45 15.60 21.50
N VAL A 4 4.97 15.70 20.27
CA VAL A 4 4.63 14.57 19.42
C VAL A 4 5.60 14.46 18.26
N GLY A 5 6.32 13.33 18.15
CA GLY A 5 7.11 13.00 16.97
C GLY A 5 6.23 12.34 15.90
N VAL A 6 6.33 12.75 14.65
CA VAL A 6 5.59 12.17 13.51
C VAL A 6 6.59 11.67 12.49
N LEU A 7 6.44 10.41 12.05
CA LEU A 7 7.31 9.81 11.06
C LEU A 7 6.51 9.04 10.01
N THR A 8 7.09 8.96 8.81
CA THR A 8 6.58 8.12 7.71
C THR A 8 7.62 7.05 7.35
N GLY A 9 7.21 5.78 7.33
CA GLY A 9 8.08 4.64 7.09
C GLY A 9 7.58 3.70 5.99
N GLY A 10 8.51 2.93 5.40
CA GLY A 10 8.21 2.02 4.29
C GLY A 10 8.15 2.72 2.93
N GLY A 11 7.62 2.03 1.90
CA GLY A 11 7.40 2.68 0.61
C GLY A 11 6.28 3.73 0.69
N ASP A 12 6.45 4.86 -0.01
CA ASP A 12 5.49 5.95 -0.01
C ASP A 12 4.18 5.56 -0.70
N CYS A 13 3.14 6.36 -0.43
CA CYS A 13 1.86 6.29 -1.12
C CYS A 13 1.14 7.65 -1.02
N PRO A 14 0.10 7.87 -1.86
CA PRO A 14 -0.72 9.06 -1.78
C PRO A 14 -1.45 9.14 -0.42
N GLY A 15 -1.54 10.33 0.17
CA GLY A 15 -2.28 10.57 1.42
C GLY A 15 -1.42 10.75 2.69
N LEU A 16 -0.12 10.44 2.65
CA LEU A 16 0.79 10.63 3.80
C LEU A 16 0.77 12.07 4.34
N ASN A 17 0.84 13.04 3.43
CA ASN A 17 0.77 14.46 3.76
C ASN A 17 -0.55 14.88 4.42
N ALA A 18 -1.65 14.18 4.12
CA ALA A 18 -2.95 14.43 4.74
C ALA A 18 -2.96 13.98 6.21
N VAL A 19 -2.36 12.83 6.53
CA VAL A 19 -2.17 12.37 7.92
C VAL A 19 -1.30 13.36 8.69
N ILE A 20 -0.11 13.71 8.16
CA ILE A 20 0.82 14.66 8.80
C ILE A 20 0.11 15.98 9.10
N ARG A 21 -0.59 16.54 8.11
CA ARG A 21 -1.38 17.76 8.28
C ARG A 21 -2.43 17.63 9.38
N ALA A 22 -3.15 16.52 9.42
CA ALA A 22 -4.21 16.29 10.39
C ALA A 22 -3.67 16.15 11.82
N VAL A 23 -2.55 15.45 12.00
CA VAL A 23 -1.87 15.34 13.30
C VAL A 23 -1.40 16.71 13.78
N VAL A 24 -0.69 17.47 12.93
CA VAL A 24 -0.18 18.81 13.29
C VAL A 24 -1.32 19.77 13.65
N ARG A 25 -2.37 19.85 12.82
CA ARG A 25 -3.49 20.78 13.06
C ARG A 25 -4.33 20.41 14.28
N THR A 26 -4.54 19.12 14.52
CA THR A 26 -5.31 18.65 15.67
C THR A 26 -4.50 18.79 16.95
N GLY A 27 -3.21 18.42 16.90
CA GLY A 27 -2.26 18.59 18.00
C GLY A 27 -2.15 20.05 18.45
N ALA A 28 -2.05 21.00 17.51
CA ALA A 28 -2.01 22.42 17.85
C ALA A 28 -3.26 22.89 18.64
N LYS A 29 -4.44 22.35 18.32
CA LYS A 29 -5.68 22.63 19.08
C LYS A 29 -5.67 22.05 20.49
N TYR A 30 -4.86 21.02 20.74
CA TYR A 30 -4.65 20.42 22.05
C TYR A 30 -3.42 20.98 22.79
N GLY A 31 -2.71 21.93 22.18
CA GLY A 31 -1.48 22.50 22.73
C GLY A 31 -0.29 21.55 22.64
N PHE A 32 -0.24 20.67 21.63
CA PHE A 32 0.93 19.83 21.35
C PHE A 32 1.95 20.59 20.52
N ASP A 33 3.22 20.38 20.81
CA ASP A 33 4.31 20.70 19.88
C ASP A 33 4.54 19.48 18.99
N THR A 34 4.60 19.68 17.67
CA THR A 34 4.81 18.57 16.73
C THR A 34 6.19 18.64 16.10
N LEU A 35 6.91 17.53 16.15
CA LEU A 35 8.21 17.34 15.53
C LEU A 35 8.07 16.35 14.37
N GLY A 36 8.51 16.74 13.18
CA GLY A 36 8.65 15.88 12.01
C GLY A 36 9.98 15.15 12.09
N ILE A 37 9.93 13.82 12.07
CA ILE A 37 11.12 12.96 12.03
C ILE A 37 11.35 12.59 10.57
N ARG A 38 12.51 12.98 10.03
CA ARG A 38 12.86 12.73 8.63
C ARG A 38 13.13 11.25 8.37
N ASP A 39 12.80 10.77 7.18
CA ASP A 39 13.16 9.41 6.73
C ASP A 39 12.81 8.28 7.70
N GLY A 40 11.65 8.39 8.38
CA GLY A 40 11.11 7.33 9.23
C GLY A 40 11.95 7.05 10.47
N TRP A 41 12.15 5.76 10.80
CA TRP A 41 12.95 5.37 11.96
C TRP A 41 14.43 5.75 11.83
N LEU A 42 14.95 5.92 10.60
CA LEU A 42 16.33 6.36 10.38
C LEU A 42 16.57 7.75 10.97
N GLY A 43 15.72 8.72 10.67
CA GLY A 43 15.86 10.07 11.23
C GLY A 43 15.81 10.08 12.74
N LEU A 44 14.99 9.22 13.35
CA LEU A 44 14.97 9.14 14.81
C LEU A 44 16.26 8.55 15.39
N ILE A 45 16.92 7.62 14.69
CA ILE A 45 18.22 7.07 15.10
C ILE A 45 19.34 8.12 14.96
N VAL A 46 19.37 8.87 13.85
CA VAL A 46 20.43 9.86 13.59
C VAL A 46 20.14 11.23 14.20
N GLY A 47 18.92 11.44 14.69
CA GLY A 47 18.46 12.69 15.29
C GLY A 47 18.11 13.78 14.27
N ASP A 48 17.63 13.40 13.09
CA ASP A 48 17.13 14.31 12.07
C ASP A 48 15.64 14.60 12.30
N VAL A 49 15.40 15.70 13.00
CA VAL A 49 14.08 16.09 13.49
C VAL A 49 13.90 17.59 13.31
N GLU A 50 12.72 18.01 12.84
CA GLU A 50 12.39 19.42 12.61
C GLU A 50 11.03 19.78 13.21
N PRO A 51 10.80 21.03 13.63
CA PRO A 51 9.46 21.47 14.04
C PRO A 51 8.46 21.49 12.88
N LEU A 52 7.25 20.97 13.11
CA LEU A 52 6.12 21.10 12.19
C LEU A 52 5.09 22.08 12.75
N THR A 53 4.80 23.11 11.97
CA THR A 53 3.84 24.18 12.31
C THR A 53 2.66 24.17 11.34
N ASP A 54 1.64 25.01 11.58
CA ASP A 54 0.53 25.20 10.63
C ASP A 54 1.03 25.64 9.24
N TYR A 55 2.11 26.43 9.22
CA TYR A 55 2.78 26.83 7.97
C TYR A 55 3.40 25.62 7.26
N SER A 56 4.12 24.75 8.00
CA SER A 56 4.78 23.56 7.45
C SER A 56 3.81 22.60 6.73
N VAL A 57 2.53 22.59 7.14
CA VAL A 57 1.49 21.69 6.58
C VAL A 57 0.46 22.40 5.70
N THR A 58 0.72 23.64 5.31
CA THR A 58 -0.14 24.38 4.39
C THR A 58 0.10 23.91 2.94
N GLY A 59 -0.99 23.68 2.19
CA GLY A 59 -0.92 23.31 0.76
C GLY A 59 -0.49 21.86 0.47
N ILE A 60 -0.19 21.04 1.48
CA ILE A 60 0.31 19.67 1.26
C ILE A 60 -0.78 18.61 1.08
N LEU A 61 -2.05 18.93 1.36
CA LEU A 61 -3.17 17.99 1.27
C LEU A 61 -3.30 17.29 -0.11
N PRO A 62 -3.18 17.98 -1.26
CA PRO A 62 -3.23 17.34 -2.58
C PRO A 62 -1.87 16.77 -3.03
N LYS A 63 -0.80 16.92 -2.25
CA LYS A 63 0.54 16.49 -2.67
C LYS A 63 0.70 14.98 -2.41
N GLY A 64 1.12 14.23 -3.43
CA GLY A 64 1.57 12.84 -3.29
C GLY A 64 2.86 12.71 -2.49
N GLY A 65 3.28 11.47 -2.22
CA GLY A 65 4.47 11.18 -1.41
C GLY A 65 4.38 11.76 0.00
N THR A 66 5.53 12.01 0.63
CA THR A 66 5.64 12.55 2.00
C THR A 66 6.60 13.74 2.06
N ILE A 67 6.24 14.78 2.82
CA ILE A 67 7.15 15.91 3.09
C ILE A 67 8.29 15.54 4.03
N LEU A 68 8.21 14.42 4.75
CA LEU A 68 9.23 13.99 5.72
C LEU A 68 10.27 13.03 5.13
N GLY A 69 10.07 12.54 3.90
CA GLY A 69 10.86 11.42 3.38
C GLY A 69 10.49 10.11 4.07
N THR A 70 11.14 9.01 3.68
CA THR A 70 10.84 7.68 4.24
C THR A 70 12.04 6.75 4.10
N SER A 71 12.16 5.78 5.00
CA SER A 71 13.14 4.70 4.91
C SER A 71 12.54 3.36 5.35
N ARG A 72 13.24 2.26 5.04
CA ARG A 72 12.92 0.90 5.53
C ARG A 72 13.83 0.49 6.70
N THR A 73 14.23 1.44 7.53
CA THR A 73 15.13 1.19 8.66
C THR A 73 14.40 0.47 9.79
N ASN A 74 14.98 -0.66 10.23
CA ASN A 74 14.53 -1.36 11.43
C ASN A 74 15.58 -1.20 12.53
N PRO A 75 15.33 -0.36 13.57
CA PRO A 75 16.29 -0.10 14.63
C PRO A 75 16.67 -1.38 15.40
N PHE A 76 15.79 -2.40 15.44
CA PHE A 76 16.04 -3.63 16.19
C PHE A 76 17.07 -4.57 15.56
N LYS A 77 17.63 -4.22 14.40
CA LYS A 77 18.79 -4.94 13.85
C LYS A 77 20.10 -4.64 14.59
N SER A 78 20.12 -3.61 15.44
CA SER A 78 21.31 -3.13 16.14
C SER A 78 20.93 -2.57 17.51
N GLU A 79 21.48 -3.15 18.59
CA GLU A 79 21.27 -2.62 19.95
C GLU A 79 21.73 -1.16 20.08
N ALA A 80 22.80 -0.80 19.36
CA ALA A 80 23.30 0.57 19.32
C ALA A 80 22.27 1.54 18.72
N ASP A 81 21.52 1.11 17.70
CA ASP A 81 20.50 1.96 17.06
C ASP A 81 19.25 2.09 17.92
N VAL A 82 18.85 1.02 18.62
CA VAL A 82 17.80 1.09 19.65
C VAL A 82 18.19 2.07 20.76
N GLN A 83 19.44 2.06 21.20
CA GLN A 83 19.92 2.98 22.22
C GLN A 83 19.94 4.43 21.71
N ARG A 84 20.48 4.69 20.51
CA ARG A 84 20.46 6.02 19.88
C ARG A 84 19.05 6.58 19.73
N LEU A 85 18.11 5.73 19.28
CA LEU A 85 16.70 6.09 19.17
C LEU A 85 16.13 6.53 20.52
N ARG A 86 16.39 5.79 21.61
CA ARG A 86 15.96 6.15 22.97
C ARG A 86 16.60 7.44 23.46
N ASP A 87 17.89 7.62 23.18
CA ASP A 87 18.63 8.82 23.57
C ASP A 87 18.08 10.06 22.83
N ASN A 88 17.74 9.92 21.55
CA ASN A 88 17.13 10.99 20.77
C ASN A 88 15.70 11.31 21.23
N ILE A 89 14.87 10.31 21.54
CA ILE A 89 13.54 10.54 22.14
C ILE A 89 13.67 11.43 23.40
N ARG A 90 14.63 11.13 24.28
CA ARG A 90 14.91 11.94 25.48
C ARG A 90 15.47 13.31 25.14
N LYS A 91 16.46 13.37 24.24
CA LYS A 91 17.13 14.61 23.81
C LYS A 91 16.15 15.63 23.24
N PHE A 92 15.19 15.18 22.42
CA PHE A 92 14.19 16.05 21.79
C PHE A 92 12.91 16.19 22.63
N GLY A 93 12.85 15.55 23.81
CA GLY A 93 11.69 15.61 24.69
C GLY A 93 10.41 15.08 24.06
N ILE A 94 10.49 14.05 23.22
CA ILE A 94 9.34 13.44 22.54
C ILE A 94 8.54 12.61 23.56
N ASP A 95 7.31 13.01 23.82
CA ASP A 95 6.40 12.34 24.76
C ASP A 95 5.60 11.22 24.09
N ALA A 96 5.32 11.32 22.78
CA ALA A 96 4.63 10.30 22.00
C ALA A 96 5.05 10.31 20.53
N ILE A 97 4.97 9.17 19.86
CA ILE A 97 5.29 9.02 18.44
C ILE A 97 4.05 8.59 17.65
N VAL A 98 3.77 9.26 16.53
CA VAL A 98 2.86 8.79 15.50
C VAL A 98 3.68 8.10 14.40
N ALA A 99 3.57 6.78 14.31
CA ALA A 99 4.25 5.97 13.31
C ALA A 99 3.30 5.67 12.14
N ILE A 100 3.55 6.30 10.99
CA ILE A 100 2.72 6.16 9.80
C ILE A 100 3.41 5.20 8.83
N GLY A 101 2.86 4.00 8.62
CA GLY A 101 3.53 3.00 7.79
C GLY A 101 2.74 1.72 7.58
N GLY A 102 3.35 0.79 6.84
CA GLY A 102 2.84 -0.58 6.67
C GLY A 102 3.35 -1.50 7.78
N GLU A 103 3.23 -2.81 7.54
CA GLU A 103 3.61 -3.88 8.48
C GLU A 103 4.99 -3.65 9.14
N ASP A 104 6.06 -3.43 8.35
CA ASP A 104 7.42 -3.23 8.88
C ASP A 104 7.51 -2.07 9.88
N THR A 105 6.87 -0.94 9.55
CA THR A 105 6.92 0.28 10.37
C THR A 105 6.09 0.10 11.65
N LEU A 106 4.92 -0.52 11.52
CA LEU A 106 4.04 -0.83 12.64
C LEU A 106 4.61 -1.93 13.54
N GLY A 107 5.41 -2.86 12.99
CA GLY A 107 6.12 -3.88 13.76
C GLY A 107 7.19 -3.27 14.66
N VAL A 108 7.93 -2.27 14.18
CA VAL A 108 8.85 -1.48 15.01
C VAL A 108 8.07 -0.71 16.07
N ALA A 109 6.97 -0.05 15.68
CA ALA A 109 6.10 0.68 16.62
C ALA A 109 5.56 -0.22 17.75
N ASN A 110 5.11 -1.44 17.42
CA ASN A 110 4.61 -2.40 18.39
C ASN A 110 5.69 -2.78 19.41
N LYS A 111 6.89 -3.12 18.95
CA LYS A 111 8.02 -3.46 19.83
C LYS A 111 8.41 -2.30 20.75
N LEU A 112 8.46 -1.07 20.22
CA LEU A 112 8.74 0.11 21.04
C LEU A 112 7.63 0.35 22.08
N SER A 113 6.38 0.13 21.71
CA SER A 113 5.24 0.21 22.64
C SER A 113 5.34 -0.81 23.76
N GLN A 114 5.72 -2.06 23.46
CA GLN A 114 5.95 -3.11 24.48
C GLN A 114 7.12 -2.75 25.41
N MET A 115 8.06 -1.94 24.94
CA MET A 115 9.17 -1.40 25.73
C MET A 115 8.79 -0.13 26.52
N GLY A 116 7.51 0.25 26.55
CA GLY A 116 6.98 1.38 27.30
C GLY A 116 7.14 2.74 26.61
N ILE A 117 7.51 2.78 25.32
CA ILE A 117 7.55 4.02 24.56
C ILE A 117 6.13 4.35 24.08
N PRO A 118 5.59 5.55 24.36
CA PRO A 118 4.26 5.92 23.89
C PRO A 118 4.21 6.05 22.36
N VAL A 119 3.47 5.15 21.70
CA VAL A 119 3.35 5.12 20.23
C VAL A 119 1.89 4.96 19.83
N VAL A 120 1.50 5.64 18.76
CA VAL A 120 0.24 5.45 18.03
C VAL A 120 0.57 5.10 16.58
N GLY A 121 -0.01 4.03 16.07
CA GLY A 121 0.13 3.59 14.68
C GLY A 121 -0.90 4.21 13.75
N VAL A 122 -0.51 4.47 12.50
CA VAL A 122 -1.43 4.82 11.41
C VAL A 122 -1.16 3.93 10.20
N PRO A 123 -2.15 3.14 9.72
CA PRO A 123 -1.93 2.15 8.68
C PRO A 123 -1.83 2.80 7.30
N LYS A 124 -0.67 2.61 6.67
CA LYS A 124 -0.32 3.15 5.36
C LYS A 124 0.18 2.06 4.45
N THR A 125 -0.47 1.87 3.30
CA THR A 125 0.06 1.07 2.18
C THR A 125 -0.89 1.19 0.99
N ILE A 126 -0.36 1.05 -0.22
CA ILE A 126 -1.22 0.83 -1.41
C ILE A 126 -1.69 -0.62 -1.49
N ASP A 127 -1.03 -1.55 -0.81
CA ASP A 127 -1.24 -2.99 -0.98
C ASP A 127 -2.51 -3.48 -0.24
N ASN A 128 -3.11 -2.61 0.59
CA ASN A 128 -4.23 -2.90 1.49
C ASN A 128 -4.05 -4.20 2.30
N ASP A 129 -2.84 -4.46 2.79
CA ASP A 129 -2.45 -5.74 3.39
C ASP A 129 -2.25 -5.68 4.92
N VAL A 130 -2.51 -4.52 5.54
CA VAL A 130 -2.42 -4.33 6.99
C VAL A 130 -3.68 -4.85 7.68
N GLY A 131 -3.49 -5.67 8.72
CA GLY A 131 -4.57 -6.23 9.55
C GLY A 131 -5.29 -5.19 10.41
N GLY A 132 -6.48 -5.55 10.91
CA GLY A 132 -7.25 -4.73 11.86
C GLY A 132 -7.98 -3.51 11.27
N THR A 133 -7.79 -3.19 9.98
CA THR A 133 -8.45 -2.10 9.26
C THR A 133 -9.01 -2.57 7.91
N ASP A 134 -10.20 -2.11 7.53
CA ASP A 134 -10.84 -2.46 6.25
C ASP A 134 -10.06 -1.89 5.06
N TYR A 135 -9.63 -0.63 5.20
CA TYR A 135 -8.86 0.10 4.20
C TYR A 135 -7.62 0.74 4.81
N THR A 136 -6.53 0.71 4.07
CA THR A 136 -5.38 1.59 4.27
C THR A 136 -5.46 2.76 3.29
N PHE A 137 -5.06 3.94 3.74
CA PHE A 137 -5.01 5.08 2.81
C PHE A 137 -3.87 4.89 1.80
N GLY A 138 -4.09 5.38 0.59
CA GLY A 138 -3.24 5.20 -0.58
C GLY A 138 -3.72 4.07 -1.50
N PHE A 139 -4.48 3.11 -0.97
CA PHE A 139 -5.05 2.02 -1.75
C PHE A 139 -6.05 2.51 -2.80
N ASP A 140 -6.98 3.38 -2.41
CA ASP A 140 -8.00 3.90 -3.34
C ASP A 140 -7.36 4.67 -4.50
N THR A 141 -6.33 5.46 -4.22
CA THR A 141 -5.57 6.16 -5.26
C THR A 141 -4.82 5.19 -6.19
N ALA A 142 -4.25 4.11 -5.65
CA ALA A 142 -3.62 3.09 -6.48
C ALA A 142 -4.64 2.37 -7.37
N VAL A 143 -5.79 1.97 -6.83
CA VAL A 143 -6.90 1.36 -7.58
C VAL A 143 -7.34 2.29 -8.70
N ALA A 144 -7.62 3.58 -8.40
CA ALA A 144 -8.02 4.55 -9.42
C ALA A 144 -6.98 4.71 -10.54
N THR A 145 -5.68 4.71 -10.19
CA THR A 145 -4.59 4.79 -11.17
C THR A 145 -4.55 3.57 -12.08
N VAL A 146 -4.74 2.37 -11.53
CA VAL A 146 -4.79 1.13 -12.32
C VAL A 146 -6.03 1.08 -13.19
N THR A 147 -7.20 1.45 -12.66
CA THR A 147 -8.45 1.52 -13.42
C THR A 147 -8.32 2.48 -14.60
N GLU A 148 -7.75 3.68 -14.41
CA GLU A 148 -7.50 4.62 -15.51
C GLU A 148 -6.57 4.02 -16.58
N ALA A 149 -5.54 3.28 -16.17
CA ALA A 149 -4.65 2.60 -17.11
C ALA A 149 -5.39 1.52 -17.91
N ILE A 150 -6.25 0.74 -17.26
CA ILE A 150 -7.09 -0.28 -17.92
C ILE A 150 -8.04 0.38 -18.93
N ASP A 151 -8.72 1.47 -18.56
CA ASP A 151 -9.62 2.22 -19.45
C ASP A 151 -8.89 2.71 -20.72
N ARG A 152 -7.66 3.21 -20.56
CA ARG A 152 -6.83 3.63 -21.69
C ARG A 152 -6.45 2.45 -22.57
N LEU A 153 -6.14 1.30 -21.97
CA LEU A 153 -5.76 0.08 -22.70
C LEU A 153 -6.93 -0.54 -23.47
N HIS A 154 -8.16 -0.46 -22.96
CA HIS A 154 -9.37 -0.92 -23.68
C HIS A 154 -9.45 -0.36 -25.10
N THR A 155 -9.30 0.96 -25.24
CA THR A 155 -9.44 1.65 -26.53
C THR A 155 -8.47 1.14 -27.62
N THR A 156 -7.23 0.80 -27.23
CA THR A 156 -6.21 0.28 -28.14
C THR A 156 -6.31 -1.24 -28.32
N ALA A 157 -6.77 -1.97 -27.30
CA ALA A 157 -7.03 -3.40 -27.38
C ALA A 157 -8.15 -3.70 -28.39
N GLU A 158 -9.25 -2.96 -28.31
CA GLU A 158 -10.39 -3.06 -29.22
C GLU A 158 -10.00 -2.81 -30.68
N SER A 159 -9.23 -1.74 -30.91
CA SER A 159 -8.82 -1.28 -32.24
C SER A 159 -7.90 -2.26 -32.96
N HIS A 160 -7.12 -3.05 -32.21
CA HIS A 160 -6.08 -3.92 -32.77
C HIS A 160 -6.31 -5.41 -32.54
N HIS A 161 -7.43 -5.81 -31.91
CA HIS A 161 -7.77 -7.21 -31.64
C HIS A 161 -6.69 -7.96 -30.85
N ARG A 162 -6.31 -7.40 -29.69
CA ARG A 162 -5.18 -7.88 -28.87
C ARG A 162 -5.60 -8.29 -27.48
N ILE A 163 -4.77 -9.14 -26.87
CA ILE A 163 -4.82 -9.37 -25.43
C ILE A 163 -3.88 -8.36 -24.76
N MET A 164 -4.37 -7.59 -23.80
CA MET A 164 -3.56 -6.71 -22.97
C MET A 164 -3.37 -7.35 -21.60
N VAL A 165 -2.12 -7.59 -21.21
CA VAL A 165 -1.76 -8.01 -19.86
C VAL A 165 -1.30 -6.79 -19.07
N VAL A 166 -1.93 -6.52 -17.94
CA VAL A 166 -1.66 -5.39 -17.06
C VAL A 166 -1.08 -5.92 -15.75
N GLU A 167 0.22 -5.72 -15.55
CA GLU A 167 0.92 -6.12 -14.32
C GLU A 167 0.85 -4.99 -13.30
N VAL A 168 0.27 -5.29 -12.13
CA VAL A 168 -0.03 -4.34 -11.05
C VAL A 168 0.72 -4.70 -9.76
N MET A 169 0.90 -3.71 -8.88
CA MET A 169 1.51 -3.93 -7.57
C MET A 169 0.54 -4.65 -6.62
N GLY A 170 1.03 -5.03 -5.44
CA GLY A 170 0.25 -5.68 -4.39
C GLY A 170 1.06 -6.68 -3.57
N ARG A 171 2.30 -6.94 -3.99
CA ARG A 171 3.25 -7.86 -3.37
C ARG A 171 2.67 -9.25 -3.12
N HIS A 172 2.16 -9.51 -1.92
CA HIS A 172 1.63 -10.80 -1.48
C HIS A 172 0.10 -10.83 -1.39
N ALA A 173 -0.58 -9.72 -1.70
CA ALA A 173 -2.02 -9.59 -1.66
C ALA A 173 -2.60 -9.11 -3.01
N GLY A 174 -3.72 -9.67 -3.42
CA GLY A 174 -4.38 -9.42 -4.70
C GLY A 174 -5.32 -8.21 -4.73
N TRP A 175 -5.32 -7.34 -3.72
CA TRP A 175 -6.35 -6.31 -3.55
C TRP A 175 -6.44 -5.33 -4.71
N ILE A 176 -5.30 -4.81 -5.18
CA ILE A 176 -5.25 -3.87 -6.30
C ILE A 176 -5.75 -4.56 -7.57
N ALA A 177 -5.24 -5.75 -7.87
CA ALA A 177 -5.64 -6.52 -9.05
C ALA A 177 -7.15 -6.82 -9.05
N THR A 178 -7.70 -7.25 -7.91
CA THR A 178 -9.12 -7.56 -7.77
C THR A 178 -10.00 -6.33 -7.94
N MET A 179 -9.76 -5.27 -7.16
CA MET A 179 -10.62 -4.08 -7.17
C MET A 179 -10.51 -3.31 -8.49
N ALA A 180 -9.28 -3.09 -8.98
CA ALA A 180 -9.08 -2.36 -10.23
C ALA A 180 -9.48 -3.20 -11.44
N GLY A 181 -9.31 -4.53 -11.40
CA GLY A 181 -9.78 -5.43 -12.44
C GLY A 181 -11.30 -5.43 -12.57
N ILE A 182 -12.04 -5.50 -11.45
CA ILE A 182 -13.50 -5.36 -11.46
C ILE A 182 -13.89 -3.98 -12.00
N ALA A 183 -13.29 -2.91 -11.46
CA ALA A 183 -13.64 -1.54 -11.84
C ALA A 183 -13.32 -1.22 -13.32
N GLY A 184 -12.22 -1.76 -13.83
CA GLY A 184 -11.77 -1.58 -15.21
C GLY A 184 -12.34 -2.60 -16.20
N GLY A 185 -13.19 -3.54 -15.76
CA GLY A 185 -13.77 -4.55 -16.64
C GLY A 185 -12.71 -5.50 -17.23
N ALA A 186 -11.84 -6.03 -16.38
CA ALA A 186 -10.91 -7.09 -16.74
C ALA A 186 -11.65 -8.40 -17.02
N ASP A 187 -11.15 -9.16 -17.99
CA ASP A 187 -11.73 -10.42 -18.45
C ASP A 187 -11.12 -11.63 -17.75
N GLU A 188 -9.98 -11.42 -17.10
CA GLU A 188 -9.28 -12.37 -16.25
C GLU A 188 -8.49 -11.57 -15.21
N ILE A 189 -8.57 -11.97 -13.94
CA ILE A 189 -7.80 -11.34 -12.86
C ILE A 189 -7.03 -12.43 -12.12
N LEU A 190 -5.72 -12.26 -12.01
CA LEU A 190 -4.81 -13.24 -11.43
C LEU A 190 -4.15 -12.67 -10.17
N ILE A 191 -4.31 -13.35 -9.04
CA ILE A 191 -3.90 -12.89 -7.72
C ILE A 191 -2.98 -13.89 -7.01
N PRO A 192 -2.15 -13.46 -6.02
CA PRO A 192 -1.26 -14.36 -5.29
C PRO A 192 -1.98 -15.40 -4.44
N GLU A 193 -3.20 -15.11 -3.99
CA GLU A 193 -4.00 -15.99 -3.15
C GLU A 193 -4.45 -17.28 -3.85
N ILE A 194 -4.52 -17.27 -5.19
CA ILE A 194 -4.99 -18.39 -5.99
C ILE A 194 -3.99 -18.64 -7.12
N PRO A 195 -3.17 -19.70 -7.04
CA PRO A 195 -2.30 -20.08 -8.14
C PRO A 195 -3.13 -20.33 -9.41
N PHE A 196 -2.76 -19.66 -10.50
CA PHE A 196 -3.56 -19.66 -11.71
C PHE A 196 -3.22 -20.84 -12.63
N ASP A 197 -4.22 -21.27 -13.39
CA ASP A 197 -4.10 -22.35 -14.35
C ASP A 197 -4.04 -21.78 -15.77
N LEU A 198 -2.95 -22.01 -16.48
CA LEU A 198 -2.80 -21.48 -17.84
C LEU A 198 -3.82 -22.06 -18.81
N ASP A 199 -4.26 -23.31 -18.61
CA ASP A 199 -5.26 -23.92 -19.48
C ASP A 199 -6.64 -23.26 -19.27
N GLU A 200 -6.98 -22.95 -18.02
CA GLU A 200 -8.23 -22.24 -17.67
C GLU A 200 -8.24 -20.81 -18.21
N VAL A 201 -7.15 -20.06 -18.01
CA VAL A 201 -7.00 -18.70 -18.55
C VAL A 201 -7.11 -18.72 -20.07
N THR A 202 -6.42 -19.65 -20.73
CA THR A 202 -6.47 -19.82 -22.19
C THR A 202 -7.90 -20.13 -22.66
N HIS A 203 -8.63 -20.97 -21.91
CA HIS A 203 -10.00 -21.33 -22.21
C HIS A 203 -10.93 -20.11 -22.15
N HIS A 204 -10.86 -19.30 -21.09
CA HIS A 204 -11.66 -18.09 -20.94
C HIS A 204 -11.42 -17.10 -22.08
N LEU A 205 -10.16 -16.82 -22.41
CA LEU A 205 -9.78 -15.88 -23.47
C LEU A 205 -10.22 -16.37 -24.85
N ARG A 206 -10.06 -17.68 -25.13
CA ARG A 206 -10.53 -18.27 -26.40
C ARG A 206 -12.05 -18.21 -26.53
N ALA A 207 -12.79 -18.53 -25.47
CA ALA A 207 -14.25 -18.50 -25.48
C ALA A 207 -14.79 -17.10 -25.83
N ARG A 208 -14.15 -16.05 -25.32
CA ARG A 208 -14.49 -14.66 -25.67
C ARG A 208 -14.21 -14.34 -27.13
N TYR A 209 -13.04 -14.74 -27.62
CA TYR A 209 -12.67 -14.56 -29.02
C TYR A 209 -13.67 -15.22 -29.97
N GLU A 210 -14.07 -16.47 -29.69
CA GLU A 210 -15.05 -17.23 -30.47
C GLU A 210 -16.45 -16.61 -30.45
N ARG A 211 -16.82 -15.88 -29.39
CA ARG A 211 -18.07 -15.09 -29.30
C ARG A 211 -18.00 -13.75 -30.05
N GLY A 212 -16.88 -13.44 -30.70
CA GLY A 212 -16.68 -12.22 -31.49
C GLY A 212 -16.07 -11.06 -30.70
N LYS A 213 -15.72 -11.24 -29.42
CA LYS A 213 -14.95 -10.27 -28.63
C LYS A 213 -13.47 -10.47 -28.91
N LYS A 214 -12.96 -9.77 -29.92
CA LYS A 214 -11.61 -9.97 -30.46
C LYS A 214 -10.47 -9.38 -29.61
N PHE A 215 -10.74 -8.91 -28.41
CA PHE A 215 -9.74 -8.35 -27.50
C PHE A 215 -10.02 -8.85 -26.09
N SER A 216 -9.01 -8.81 -25.22
CA SER A 216 -9.22 -9.10 -23.80
C SER A 216 -8.24 -8.35 -22.91
N ILE A 217 -8.66 -8.02 -21.69
CA ILE A 217 -7.82 -7.43 -20.65
C ILE A 217 -7.57 -8.47 -19.56
N VAL A 218 -6.31 -8.78 -19.31
CA VAL A 218 -5.87 -9.64 -18.20
C VAL A 218 -5.16 -8.76 -17.18
N VAL A 219 -5.65 -8.72 -15.94
CA VAL A 219 -4.97 -8.01 -14.84
C VAL A 219 -4.26 -9.03 -13.97
N VAL A 220 -2.98 -8.81 -13.70
CA VAL A 220 -2.16 -9.73 -12.92
C VAL A 220 -1.40 -9.01 -11.82
N ALA A 221 -1.56 -9.45 -10.58
CA ALA A 221 -0.74 -8.97 -9.47
C ALA A 221 0.70 -9.45 -9.62
N GLU A 222 1.68 -8.61 -9.27
CA GLU A 222 3.12 -8.93 -9.37
C GLU A 222 3.55 -10.19 -8.61
N GLY A 223 2.78 -10.61 -7.60
CA GLY A 223 3.00 -11.83 -6.82
C GLY A 223 2.22 -13.06 -7.27
N ALA A 224 1.38 -12.96 -8.31
CA ALA A 224 0.60 -14.09 -8.83
C ALA A 224 1.52 -15.16 -9.43
N GLN A 225 1.14 -16.44 -9.28
CA GLN A 225 1.96 -17.58 -9.68
C GLN A 225 1.13 -18.64 -10.42
N PRO A 226 1.70 -19.28 -11.46
CA PRO A 226 1.05 -20.42 -12.11
C PRO A 226 1.09 -21.65 -11.20
N LYS A 227 0.06 -22.52 -11.25
CA LYS A 227 -0.04 -23.77 -10.47
C LYS A 227 1.19 -24.69 -10.63
N GLU A 228 1.80 -24.68 -11.80
CA GLU A 228 2.90 -25.60 -12.16
C GLU A 228 4.29 -25.13 -11.68
N MET A 229 4.42 -23.92 -11.12
CA MET A 229 5.69 -23.35 -10.67
C MET A 229 5.73 -23.25 -9.15
N GLU A 230 6.71 -23.89 -8.52
CA GLU A 230 7.03 -23.65 -7.11
C GLU A 230 7.91 -22.40 -6.98
N GLY A 231 7.33 -21.30 -6.47
CA GLY A 231 8.04 -20.07 -6.13
C GLY A 231 7.65 -18.86 -6.97
N ALA A 232 7.97 -17.67 -6.45
CA ALA A 232 7.61 -16.40 -7.10
C ALA A 232 8.39 -16.18 -8.40
N ILE A 233 7.69 -15.68 -9.43
CA ILE A 233 8.34 -15.17 -10.64
C ILE A 233 9.06 -13.87 -10.27
N THR A 234 10.40 -13.87 -10.39
CA THR A 234 11.22 -12.71 -10.07
C THR A 234 11.89 -12.18 -11.33
N ARG A 235 12.04 -10.86 -11.42
CA ARG A 235 12.53 -10.21 -12.64
C ARG A 235 14.04 -10.41 -12.88
N SER A 236 14.81 -10.97 -11.93
CA SER A 236 16.25 -11.32 -12.09
C SER A 236 16.97 -11.76 -10.79
N GLY A 237 16.28 -12.24 -9.73
CA GLY A 237 16.94 -12.48 -8.43
C GLY A 237 17.58 -11.23 -7.79
N ARG A 238 17.29 -10.03 -8.35
CA ARG A 238 17.74 -8.75 -7.82
C ARG A 238 16.85 -8.34 -6.66
N THR A 239 17.49 -7.94 -5.57
CA THR A 239 16.82 -7.16 -4.53
C THR A 239 16.54 -5.75 -5.06
N ASP A 240 15.42 -5.14 -4.70
CA ASP A 240 15.17 -3.71 -4.94
C ASP A 240 16.25 -2.87 -4.21
N GLU A 241 16.25 -1.54 -4.41
CA GLU A 241 17.13 -0.62 -3.66
C GLU A 241 16.94 -0.70 -2.13
N PHE A 242 16.00 -1.51 -1.67
CA PHE A 242 15.54 -1.63 -0.29
C PHE A 242 15.65 -3.06 0.27
N GLY A 243 16.33 -3.98 -0.43
CA GLY A 243 16.70 -5.31 0.07
C GLY A 243 15.63 -6.40 -0.04
N HIS A 244 14.48 -6.16 -0.69
CA HIS A 244 13.45 -7.17 -0.94
C HIS A 244 13.57 -7.77 -2.33
N VAL A 245 13.24 -9.05 -2.50
CA VAL A 245 13.19 -9.70 -3.82
C VAL A 245 12.24 -8.91 -4.72
N THR A 246 12.72 -8.45 -5.87
CA THR A 246 11.86 -7.78 -6.85
C THR A 246 10.91 -8.80 -7.48
N LEU A 247 9.67 -8.77 -7.00
CA LEU A 247 8.54 -9.42 -7.67
C LEU A 247 8.29 -8.74 -9.02
N GLY A 248 7.64 -9.46 -9.92
CA GLY A 248 7.28 -8.98 -11.25
C GLY A 248 7.93 -9.77 -12.38
N GLY A 249 7.40 -9.56 -13.59
CA GLY A 249 7.73 -10.36 -14.77
C GLY A 249 6.70 -11.45 -15.08
N VAL A 250 5.72 -11.67 -14.21
CA VAL A 250 4.56 -12.53 -14.47
C VAL A 250 3.79 -12.08 -15.71
N GLY A 251 3.71 -10.78 -15.99
CA GLY A 251 3.07 -10.27 -17.20
C GLY A 251 3.80 -10.67 -18.48
N ASN A 252 5.14 -10.69 -18.48
CA ASN A 252 5.91 -11.17 -19.62
C ASN A 252 5.83 -12.69 -19.77
N TYR A 253 5.82 -13.42 -18.66
CA TYR A 253 5.57 -14.87 -18.67
C TYR A 253 4.21 -15.19 -19.31
N LEU A 254 3.15 -14.50 -18.89
CA LEU A 254 1.81 -14.66 -19.47
C LEU A 254 1.79 -14.33 -20.96
N ARG A 255 2.46 -13.26 -21.40
CA ARG A 255 2.59 -12.94 -22.83
C ARG A 255 3.14 -14.12 -23.61
N ASP A 256 4.30 -14.63 -23.19
CA ASP A 256 5.01 -15.68 -23.93
C ASP A 256 4.20 -16.98 -23.97
N GLU A 257 3.45 -17.31 -22.92
CA GLU A 257 2.59 -18.49 -22.87
C GLU A 257 1.29 -18.31 -23.66
N LEU A 258 0.63 -17.16 -23.57
CA LEU A 258 -0.62 -16.89 -24.27
C LEU A 258 -0.41 -16.77 -25.78
N GLU A 259 0.68 -16.15 -26.26
CA GLU A 259 0.99 -16.07 -27.70
C GLU A 259 1.17 -17.45 -28.31
N LYS A 260 1.85 -18.38 -27.61
CA LYS A 260 2.02 -19.77 -28.06
C LYS A 260 0.69 -20.54 -28.13
N ARG A 261 -0.23 -20.26 -27.21
CA ARG A 261 -1.46 -21.04 -26.99
C ARG A 261 -2.67 -20.53 -27.79
N LEU A 262 -2.71 -19.24 -28.09
CA LEU A 262 -3.87 -18.57 -28.70
C LEU A 262 -3.63 -18.04 -30.11
N ASP A 263 -2.39 -17.97 -30.59
CA ASP A 263 -2.03 -17.34 -31.88
C ASP A 263 -2.61 -15.90 -32.00
N MET A 264 -2.63 -15.19 -30.88
CA MET A 264 -3.10 -13.81 -30.75
C MET A 264 -1.94 -12.93 -30.28
N GLU A 265 -1.87 -11.70 -30.77
CA GLU A 265 -0.87 -10.73 -30.32
C GLU A 265 -1.16 -10.31 -28.88
N VAL A 266 -0.16 -10.45 -28.00
CA VAL A 266 -0.27 -10.09 -26.59
C VAL A 266 0.66 -8.92 -26.27
N ARG A 267 0.13 -7.91 -25.58
CA ARG A 267 0.91 -6.73 -25.15
C ARG A 267 0.88 -6.62 -23.64
N VAL A 268 2.04 -6.30 -23.07
CA VAL A 268 2.21 -6.19 -21.61
C VAL A 268 2.43 -4.75 -21.23
N THR A 269 1.67 -4.27 -20.25
CA THR A 269 1.90 -3.01 -19.56
C THR A 269 2.23 -3.31 -18.10
N VAL A 270 3.47 -3.01 -17.70
CA VAL A 270 3.88 -3.08 -16.29
C VAL A 270 3.78 -1.68 -15.71
N LEU A 271 2.78 -1.44 -14.86
CA LEU A 271 2.56 -0.11 -14.28
C LEU A 271 3.65 0.25 -13.28
N GLY A 272 4.04 -0.71 -12.42
CA GLY A 272 5.07 -0.49 -11.41
C GLY A 272 4.78 0.72 -10.53
N HIS A 273 5.79 1.56 -10.28
CA HIS A 273 5.76 2.63 -9.28
C HIS A 273 4.80 3.80 -9.58
N VAL A 274 4.20 3.87 -10.78
CA VAL A 274 3.18 4.89 -11.07
C VAL A 274 2.00 4.80 -10.10
N GLN A 275 1.72 3.60 -9.59
CA GLN A 275 0.66 3.30 -8.62
C GLN A 275 0.90 3.90 -7.23
N ARG A 276 2.14 4.29 -6.91
CA ARG A 276 2.50 4.92 -5.62
C ARG A 276 2.50 6.45 -5.67
N GLY A 277 2.55 7.01 -6.88
CA GLY A 277 2.63 8.43 -7.12
C GLY A 277 1.27 9.10 -7.30
N GLY A 278 1.30 10.40 -7.58
CA GLY A 278 0.09 11.17 -7.91
C GLY A 278 -0.59 11.81 -6.70
N SER A 279 -1.61 12.61 -7.01
CA SER A 279 -2.42 13.28 -6.00
C SER A 279 -3.39 12.27 -5.37
N PRO A 280 -3.54 12.22 -4.03
CA PRO A 280 -4.50 11.33 -3.41
C PRO A 280 -5.92 11.67 -3.86
N THR A 281 -6.76 10.64 -4.02
CA THR A 281 -8.19 10.77 -4.31
C THR A 281 -8.93 11.47 -3.19
N ALA A 282 -10.19 11.83 -3.43
CA ALA A 282 -11.05 12.40 -2.38
C ALA A 282 -11.20 11.43 -1.19
N HIS A 283 -11.38 10.13 -1.46
CA HIS A 283 -11.50 9.11 -0.44
C HIS A 283 -10.24 9.03 0.44
N ASP A 284 -9.06 8.89 -0.18
CA ASP A 284 -7.80 8.81 0.58
C ASP A 284 -7.50 10.08 1.38
N ARG A 285 -7.81 11.27 0.85
CA ARG A 285 -7.67 12.53 1.60
C ARG A 285 -8.56 12.56 2.83
N VAL A 286 -9.81 12.12 2.72
CA VAL A 286 -10.76 12.09 3.83
C VAL A 286 -10.32 11.04 4.86
N LEU A 287 -10.04 9.80 4.42
CA LEU A 287 -9.61 8.72 5.30
C LEU A 287 -8.32 9.08 6.07
N ALA A 288 -7.29 9.55 5.37
CA ALA A 288 -6.04 9.97 5.98
C ALA A 288 -6.22 11.14 6.96
N THR A 289 -7.12 12.09 6.65
CA THR A 289 -7.44 13.18 7.58
C THR A 289 -8.12 12.65 8.84
N ARG A 290 -9.09 11.73 8.71
CA ARG A 290 -9.78 11.10 9.85
C ARG A 290 -8.81 10.31 10.73
N PHE A 291 -7.90 9.55 10.11
CA PHE A 291 -6.84 8.83 10.81
C PHE A 291 -5.90 9.75 11.57
N GLY A 292 -5.42 10.84 10.96
CA GLY A 292 -4.52 11.78 11.65
C GLY A 292 -5.19 12.52 12.81
N VAL A 293 -6.47 12.86 12.70
CA VAL A 293 -7.27 13.41 13.81
C VAL A 293 -7.39 12.39 14.94
N ALA A 294 -7.78 11.14 14.62
CA ALA A 294 -7.93 10.09 15.60
C ALA A 294 -6.61 9.75 16.31
N ALA A 295 -5.48 9.76 15.60
CA ALA A 295 -4.17 9.53 16.20
C ALA A 295 -3.81 10.61 17.23
N ALA A 296 -4.12 11.88 16.94
CA ALA A 296 -3.94 12.96 17.90
C ALA A 296 -4.88 12.84 19.11
N ASN A 297 -6.10 12.34 18.92
CA ASN A 297 -7.03 12.05 20.02
C ASN A 297 -6.49 10.96 20.95
N LEU A 298 -5.97 9.87 20.40
CA LEU A 298 -5.36 8.79 21.19
C LEU A 298 -4.19 9.29 22.04
N ILE A 299 -3.35 10.18 21.48
CA ILE A 299 -2.26 10.81 22.25
C ILE A 299 -2.81 11.67 23.39
N LYS A 300 -3.83 12.49 23.12
CA LYS A 300 -4.49 13.32 24.15
C LYS A 300 -5.06 12.48 25.29
N GLU A 301 -5.66 11.35 24.95
CA GLU A 301 -6.27 10.40 25.89
C GLU A 301 -5.25 9.47 26.54
N LYS A 302 -3.98 9.51 26.08
CA LYS A 302 -2.89 8.61 26.49
C LYS A 302 -3.19 7.13 26.24
N ASP A 303 -4.01 6.84 25.22
CA ASP A 303 -4.30 5.48 24.77
C ASP A 303 -3.25 5.02 23.74
N PHE A 304 -2.08 4.67 24.28
CA PHE A 304 -0.91 4.27 23.50
C PHE A 304 -0.89 2.76 23.20
N GLY A 305 -0.03 2.35 22.27
CA GLY A 305 0.03 0.96 21.81
C GLY A 305 -1.14 0.58 20.92
N LYS A 306 -1.84 1.59 20.39
CA LYS A 306 -2.97 1.47 19.49
C LYS A 306 -2.63 1.96 18.09
N MET A 307 -3.30 1.39 17.11
CA MET A 307 -3.37 1.84 15.73
C MET A 307 -4.78 2.35 15.45
N VAL A 308 -4.90 3.47 14.73
CA VAL A 308 -6.21 3.88 14.19
C VAL A 308 -6.59 2.96 13.03
N ALA A 309 -7.87 2.59 12.94
CA ALA A 309 -8.36 1.69 11.90
C ALA A 309 -9.74 2.13 11.42
N LEU A 310 -10.06 1.77 10.18
CA LEU A 310 -11.41 1.89 9.63
C LEU A 310 -12.13 0.56 9.83
N ARG A 311 -13.34 0.59 10.40
CA ARG A 311 -14.28 -0.55 10.44
C ARG A 311 -15.66 -0.07 10.01
N GLY A 312 -16.10 -0.49 8.83
CA GLY A 312 -17.24 0.11 8.14
C GLY A 312 -17.01 1.61 7.94
N ASP A 313 -17.91 2.44 8.47
CA ASP A 313 -17.78 3.89 8.40
C ASP A 313 -17.03 4.49 9.59
N ASP A 314 -16.72 3.73 10.64
CA ASP A 314 -16.19 4.25 11.89
C ASP A 314 -14.66 4.21 11.98
N ILE A 315 -14.07 5.23 12.61
CA ILE A 315 -12.66 5.18 13.02
C ILE A 315 -12.58 4.63 14.43
N VAL A 316 -11.90 3.50 14.57
CA VAL A 316 -11.70 2.80 15.84
C VAL A 316 -10.23 2.73 16.20
N ALA A 317 -9.93 2.40 17.45
CA ALA A 317 -8.58 2.12 17.93
C ALA A 317 -8.44 0.61 18.18
N VAL A 318 -7.41 0.01 17.58
CA VAL A 318 -7.09 -1.42 17.74
C VAL A 318 -5.67 -1.57 18.27
N PRO A 319 -5.30 -2.62 19.00
CA PRO A 319 -3.91 -2.91 19.33
C PRO A 319 -3.03 -2.92 18.07
N ILE A 320 -1.81 -2.34 18.14
CA ILE A 320 -0.87 -2.36 16.99
C ILE A 320 -0.53 -3.81 16.60
N GLU A 321 -0.56 -4.74 17.56
CA GLU A 321 -0.36 -6.17 17.31
C GLU A 321 -1.34 -6.74 16.26
N GLU A 322 -2.60 -6.29 16.21
CA GLU A 322 -3.56 -6.75 15.19
C GLU A 322 -3.11 -6.39 13.77
N ALA A 323 -2.35 -5.29 13.62
CA ALA A 323 -1.87 -4.82 12.32
C ALA A 323 -0.74 -5.69 11.74
N VAL A 324 -0.01 -6.40 12.61
CA VAL A 324 1.19 -7.19 12.25
C VAL A 324 1.00 -8.69 12.48
N ALA A 325 -0.16 -9.12 12.97
CA ALA A 325 -0.40 -10.53 13.31
C ALA A 325 -0.52 -11.41 12.07
N ASN A 326 -1.27 -10.96 11.05
CA ASN A 326 -1.49 -11.70 9.82
C ASN A 326 -1.60 -10.74 8.64
N LEU A 327 -1.11 -11.18 7.48
CA LEU A 327 -1.31 -10.50 6.21
C LEU A 327 -2.81 -10.48 5.86
N LYS A 328 -3.36 -9.30 5.55
CA LYS A 328 -4.75 -9.17 5.09
C LYS A 328 -4.82 -9.47 3.58
N THR A 329 -5.35 -10.63 3.23
CA THR A 329 -5.55 -11.07 1.84
C THR A 329 -6.96 -10.73 1.34
N VAL A 330 -7.16 -10.82 0.02
CA VAL A 330 -8.46 -10.56 -0.63
C VAL A 330 -9.57 -11.42 -0.04
N ASP A 331 -10.76 -10.85 0.09
CA ASP A 331 -11.98 -11.60 0.39
C ASP A 331 -12.36 -12.48 -0.83
N MET A 332 -12.39 -13.80 -0.64
CA MET A 332 -12.70 -14.74 -1.70
C MET A 332 -14.12 -14.61 -2.23
N ASP A 333 -15.07 -14.08 -1.46
CA ASP A 333 -16.41 -13.81 -1.97
C ASP A 333 -16.42 -12.60 -2.90
N LEU A 334 -15.63 -11.56 -2.61
CA LEU A 334 -15.39 -10.46 -3.54
C LEU A 334 -14.70 -10.96 -4.83
N TYR A 335 -13.70 -11.82 -4.70
CA TYR A 335 -13.00 -12.38 -5.86
C TYR A 335 -13.93 -13.24 -6.74
N LYS A 336 -14.81 -14.03 -6.14
CA LYS A 336 -15.83 -14.80 -6.89
C LYS A 336 -16.74 -13.90 -7.70
N ILE A 337 -17.09 -12.69 -7.23
CA ILE A 337 -17.87 -11.74 -8.02
C ILE A 337 -17.14 -11.42 -9.34
N ALA A 338 -15.82 -11.24 -9.30
CA ALA A 338 -15.03 -10.98 -10.49
C ALA A 338 -15.10 -12.14 -11.50
N SER A 339 -15.03 -13.38 -11.00
CA SER A 339 -15.08 -14.60 -11.84
C SER A 339 -16.38 -14.79 -12.63
N ILE A 340 -17.48 -14.16 -12.23
CA ILE A 340 -18.75 -14.17 -12.99
C ILE A 340 -18.57 -13.55 -14.38
N PHE A 341 -17.64 -12.61 -14.51
CA PHE A 341 -17.39 -11.87 -15.74
C PHE A 341 -16.30 -12.51 -16.61
N TYR A 342 -15.70 -13.61 -16.18
CA TYR A 342 -14.69 -14.34 -16.96
C TYR A 342 -15.37 -15.13 -18.08
N GLY A 343 -14.76 -15.11 -19.27
CA GLY A 343 -15.28 -15.86 -20.43
C GLY A 343 -16.64 -15.39 -20.98
N GLY A 344 -17.22 -14.33 -20.39
CA GLY A 344 -18.51 -13.73 -20.76
C GLY A 344 -18.53 -13.17 -22.16
#